data_AF-A0A8T3LHK1-F1
#
_entry.id   AF-A0A8T3LHK1-F1
#
_cell.length_a   1.000
_cell.length_b   1.000
_cell.length_c   1.000
_cell.angle_alpha   90.00
_cell.angle_beta   90.00
_cell.angle_gamma   90.00
#
_symmetry.space_group_name_H-M   'P 1'
#
loop_
_entity.id
_entity.type
_entity.pdbx_description
1 polymer ?
#
loop_
_entity_poly.entity_id
_entity_poly.type
_entity_poly.pdbx_seq_one_letter_code
_entity_poly.pdbx_strand_id
1 'polypeptide(L)'
;YTGVGYKNVGSVARKIVEEHLNLCLAAGINHEGINAEVAKGQWEFQIFGKGSKTAADQMWMARYLMLRLTESYGIDIEFHCKP
;
A
#
# COMPACT_ATOMS: atom_id res chain seq x y z
N TYR A 1 13.97 0.52 6.07
CA TYR A 1 13.96 -0.25 4.82
C TYR A 1 13.86 -1.73 5.12
N THR A 2 12.84 -2.39 4.55
CA THR A 2 12.54 -3.84 4.65
C THR A 2 12.66 -4.44 6.06
N GLY A 3 12.46 -3.61 7.07
CA GLY A 3 12.73 -3.95 8.46
C GLY A 3 11.69 -4.90 9.05
N VAL A 4 12.10 -5.63 10.08
CA VAL A 4 11.22 -6.48 10.91
C VAL A 4 11.30 -6.06 12.37
N GLY A 5 10.24 -6.37 13.14
CA GLY A 5 10.14 -6.07 14.56
C GLY A 5 9.49 -4.73 14.90
N TYR A 6 8.82 -4.67 16.06
CA TYR A 6 8.02 -3.53 16.51
C TYR A 6 8.77 -2.18 16.47
N LYS A 7 10.04 -2.17 16.88
CA LYS A 7 10.88 -0.96 16.87
C LYS A 7 11.01 -0.32 15.48
N ASN A 8 11.05 -1.15 14.44
CA ASN A 8 11.31 -0.74 13.07
C ASN A 8 10.02 -0.47 12.29
N VAL A 9 8.94 -1.17 12.61
CA VAL A 9 7.72 -1.24 11.77
C VAL A 9 6.48 -0.65 12.46
N GLY A 10 6.48 -0.55 13.79
CA GLY A 10 5.32 -0.15 14.58
C GLY A 10 4.28 -1.27 14.74
N SER A 11 3.14 -0.92 15.33
CA SER A 11 2.06 -1.86 15.66
C SER A 11 1.06 -2.08 14.53
N VAL A 12 0.83 -1.09 13.67
CA VAL A 12 -0.36 -1.07 12.79
C VAL A 12 -0.01 -1.13 11.30
N ALA A 13 1.06 -0.45 10.87
CA ALA A 13 1.30 -0.21 9.44
C ALA A 13 1.44 -1.50 8.61
N ARG A 14 2.15 -2.52 9.12
CA ARG A 14 2.27 -3.82 8.42
C ARG A 14 0.92 -4.49 8.20
N LYS A 15 0.04 -4.46 9.19
CA LYS A 15 -1.28 -5.07 9.10
C LYS A 15 -2.10 -4.42 7.98
N ILE A 16 -2.07 -3.09 7.91
CA ILE A 16 -2.75 -2.33 6.85
C ILE A 16 -2.20 -2.70 5.48
N VAL A 17 -0.89 -2.74 5.30
CA VAL A 17 -0.27 -3.02 4.00
C VAL A 17 -0.52 -4.47 3.55
N GLU A 18 -0.49 -5.44 4.46
CA GLU A 18 -0.85 -6.84 4.16
C GLU A 18 -2.33 -6.99 3.81
N GLU A 19 -3.22 -6.29 4.51
CA GLU A 19 -4.66 -6.29 4.22
C GLU A 19 -4.96 -5.62 2.88
N HIS A 20 -4.28 -4.51 2.57
CA HIS A 20 -4.38 -3.83 1.27
C HIS A 20 -3.93 -4.73 0.10
N LEU A 21 -2.82 -5.46 0.25
CA LEU A 21 -2.38 -6.46 -0.71
C LEU A 21 -3.48 -7.49 -0.98
N ASN A 22 -4.07 -8.06 0.08
CA ASN A 22 -5.13 -9.05 -0.04
C ASN A 22 -6.39 -8.48 -0.73
N LEU A 23 -6.78 -7.25 -0.40
CA LEU A 23 -7.91 -6.57 -1.04
C LEU A 23 -7.66 -6.32 -2.53
N CYS A 24 -6.44 -5.92 -2.90
CA CYS A 24 -6.07 -5.72 -4.30
C CYS A 24 -6.12 -7.03 -5.09
N LEU A 25 -5.56 -8.11 -4.55
CA LEU A 25 -5.61 -9.43 -5.17
C LEU A 25 -7.05 -9.93 -5.33
N ALA A 26 -7.90 -9.76 -4.30
CA ALA A 26 -9.31 -10.12 -4.35
C ALA A 26 -10.11 -9.29 -5.39
N ALA A 27 -9.72 -8.04 -5.62
CA ALA A 27 -10.30 -7.17 -6.65
C ALA A 27 -9.76 -7.46 -8.07
N GLY A 28 -8.84 -8.41 -8.23
CA GLY A 28 -8.22 -8.73 -9.52
C GLY A 28 -7.17 -7.70 -9.99
N ILE A 29 -6.68 -6.85 -9.08
CA ILE A 29 -5.56 -5.94 -9.36
C ILE A 29 -4.27 -6.75 -9.39
N ASN A 30 -3.43 -6.52 -10.40
CA ASN A 30 -2.16 -7.23 -10.53
C ASN A 30 -1.10 -6.61 -9.61
N HIS A 31 -1.20 -6.95 -8.32
CA HIS A 31 -0.35 -6.44 -7.26
C HIS A 31 0.84 -7.39 -7.03
N GLU A 32 2.06 -6.91 -7.27
CA GLU A 32 3.26 -7.76 -7.37
C GLU A 32 4.09 -7.78 -6.08
N GLY A 33 4.03 -6.72 -5.27
CA GLY A 33 4.86 -6.64 -4.08
C GLY A 33 4.53 -5.49 -3.14
N ILE A 34 5.06 -5.60 -1.93
CA ILE A 34 5.03 -4.58 -0.88
C ILE A 34 6.39 -4.53 -0.17
N ASN A 35 6.81 -3.35 0.28
CA ASN A 35 7.99 -3.23 1.14
C ASN A 35 7.90 -2.02 2.07
N ALA A 36 8.51 -2.16 3.25
CA ALA A 36 8.70 -1.04 4.17
C ALA A 36 9.85 -0.16 3.67
N GLU A 37 9.63 1.15 3.57
CA GLU A 37 10.60 2.08 3.02
C GLU A 37 11.66 2.53 4.04
N VAL A 38 12.55 3.42 3.62
CA VAL A 38 13.62 3.97 4.47
C VAL A 38 13.05 4.77 5.65
N ALA A 39 12.07 5.65 5.40
CA ALA A 39 11.46 6.45 6.45
C ALA A 39 10.46 5.63 7.28
N LYS A 40 10.44 5.85 8.59
CA LYS A 40 9.53 5.13 9.51
C LYS A 40 8.08 5.49 9.18
N GLY A 41 7.25 4.48 8.91
CA GLY A 41 5.85 4.67 8.52
C GLY A 41 5.64 4.81 7.01
N GLN A 42 6.71 4.94 6.22
CA GLN A 42 6.63 4.95 4.76
C GLN A 42 6.63 3.51 4.23
N TRP A 43 5.80 3.26 3.22
CA TRP A 43 5.65 1.96 2.55
C TRP A 43 5.48 2.15 1.05
N GLU A 44 5.86 1.12 0.31
CA GLU A 44 5.69 1.03 -1.14
C GLU A 44 4.87 -0.21 -1.51
N PHE A 45 4.09 -0.08 -2.58
CA PHE A 45 3.39 -1.18 -3.24
C PHE A 45 3.58 -1.08 -4.75
N GLN A 46 3.71 -2.23 -5.43
CA GLN A 46 3.94 -2.29 -6.88
C GLN A 46 2.78 -2.97 -7.60
N ILE A 47 2.30 -2.33 -8.67
CA ILE A 47 1.23 -2.84 -9.55
C ILE A 47 1.77 -2.93 -10.96
N PHE A 48 1.54 -4.08 -11.60
CA PHE A 48 2.01 -4.32 -12.96
C PHE A 48 0.85 -4.51 -13.93
N GLY A 49 0.51 -3.46 -14.67
CA GLY A 49 -0.52 -3.55 -15.72
C GLY A 49 0.06 -3.97 -17.07
N LYS A 50 -0.62 -4.86 -17.79
CA LYS A 50 -0.36 -5.08 -19.22
C LYS A 50 -0.91 -3.91 -20.03
N GLY A 51 -0.08 -2.89 -20.23
CA GLY A 51 -0.39 -1.66 -20.95
C GLY A 51 -0.69 -0.46 -20.04
N SER A 52 -0.45 0.75 -20.57
CA SER A 52 -0.52 2.00 -19.80
C SER A 52 -1.90 2.29 -19.21
N LYS A 53 -2.97 2.03 -19.97
CA LYS A 53 -4.36 2.22 -19.52
C LYS A 53 -4.67 1.34 -18.30
N THR A 54 -4.46 0.04 -18.42
CA THR A 54 -4.71 -0.93 -17.35
C THR A 54 -3.88 -0.63 -16.11
N ALA A 55 -2.61 -0.25 -16.29
CA ALA A 55 -1.74 0.13 -15.19
C ALA A 55 -2.26 1.36 -14.43
N ALA A 56 -2.75 2.38 -15.16
CA ALA A 56 -3.35 3.56 -14.55
C ALA A 56 -4.65 3.23 -13.81
N ASP A 57 -5.56 2.48 -14.44
CA ASP A 57 -6.84 2.08 -13.86
C ASP A 57 -6.64 1.29 -12.55
N GLN A 58 -5.73 0.30 -12.58
CA GLN A 58 -5.41 -0.50 -11.40
C GLN A 58 -4.73 0.31 -10.29
N MET A 59 -3.81 1.21 -10.64
CA MET A 59 -3.15 2.09 -9.67
C MET A 59 -4.15 2.99 -8.93
N TRP A 60 -5.10 3.58 -9.66
CA TRP A 60 -6.15 4.41 -9.05
C TRP A 60 -7.06 3.60 -8.13
N MET A 61 -7.46 2.40 -8.55
CA MET A 61 -8.28 1.52 -7.72
C MET A 61 -7.55 1.05 -6.47
N ALA A 62 -6.26 0.72 -6.57
CA ALA A 62 -5.47 0.35 -5.40
C ALA A 62 -5.33 1.51 -4.41
N ARG A 63 -5.13 2.74 -4.88
CA ARG A 63 -5.11 3.93 -4.01
C ARG A 63 -6.44 4.14 -3.31
N TYR A 64 -7.55 3.98 -4.05
CA TYR A 64 -8.89 4.05 -3.46
C TYR A 64 -9.07 3.00 -2.35
N LEU A 65 -8.72 1.73 -2.62
CA LEU A 65 -8.80 0.67 -1.61
C LEU A 65 -7.94 0.95 -0.39
N MET A 66 -6.73 1.53 -0.57
CA MET A 66 -5.88 1.93 0.55
C MET A 66 -6.57 2.96 1.43
N LEU A 67 -7.06 4.07 0.85
CA LEU A 67 -7.73 5.12 1.62
C LEU A 67 -8.99 4.59 2.32
N ARG A 68 -9.81 3.78 1.63
CA ARG A 68 -11.00 3.16 2.20
C ARG A 68 -10.67 2.20 3.35
N LEU A 69 -9.58 1.46 3.26
CA LEU A 69 -9.11 0.58 4.32
C LEU A 69 -8.68 1.39 5.54
N THR A 70 -7.86 2.43 5.35
CA THR A 70 -7.28 3.20 6.46
C THR A 70 -8.30 4.02 7.23
N GLU A 71 -9.45 4.36 6.64
CA GLU A 71 -10.60 4.93 7.36
C GLU A 71 -11.02 4.08 8.56
N SER A 72 -11.03 2.74 8.44
CA SER A 72 -11.39 1.83 9.53
C SER A 72 -10.36 1.79 10.67
N TYR A 73 -9.14 2.21 10.37
CA TYR A 73 -8.03 2.31 11.32
C TYR A 73 -7.87 3.72 11.89
N GLY A 74 -8.64 4.70 11.41
CA GLY A 74 -8.50 6.11 11.79
C GLY A 74 -7.14 6.70 11.39
N ILE A 75 -6.60 6.30 10.24
CA ILE A 75 -5.30 6.74 9.73
C ILE A 75 -5.47 7.37 8.35
N ASP A 76 -4.77 8.49 8.12
CA ASP A 76 -4.67 9.13 6.81
C ASP A 76 -3.41 8.71 6.07
N ILE A 77 -3.47 8.73 4.74
CA ILE A 77 -2.32 8.46 3.85
C ILE A 77 -1.92 9.75 3.14
N GLU A 78 -0.63 10.07 3.17
CA GLU A 78 -0.02 11.18 2.43
C GLU A 78 0.75 10.63 1.22
N PHE A 79 0.43 11.13 0.02
CA PHE A 79 1.07 10.73 -1.24
C PHE A 79 2.04 11.80 -1.78
N HIS A 80 2.14 12.96 -1.12
CA HIS A 80 3.07 14.01 -1.50
C HIS A 80 4.52 13.51 -1.45
N CYS A 81 5.33 13.88 -2.45
CA CYS A 81 6.70 13.37 -2.59
C CYS A 81 7.63 13.82 -1.45
N LYS A 82 7.20 14.80 -0.65
CA LYS A 82 7.91 15.30 0.52
C LYS A 82 6.92 15.58 1.67
N PRO A 83 6.54 14.53 2.41
CA PRO A 83 5.72 14.65 3.62
C PRO A 83 6.47 15.35 4.77
#